data_AF-A0A967U0D9-F1
#
_entry.id   AF-A0A967U0D9-F1
#
_cell.length_a   1.000
_cell.length_b   1.000
_cell.length_c   1.000
_cell.angle_alpha   90.00
_cell.angle_beta   90.00
_cell.angle_gamma   90.00
#
_symmetry.space_group_name_H-M   'P 1'
#
loop_
_entity.id
_entity.type
_entity.pdbx_description
1 polymer ?
#
loop_
_entity_poly.entity_id
_entity_poly.type
_entity_poly.pdbx_seq_one_letter_code
_entity_poly.pdbx_strand_id
1 'polypeptide(L)'
;DSLVLIHFANRRCGTGCEAMDAIHDAAIHRFRPILLTTLTTFGGLAPMIFETSRQARFLIPMAISLGYGIVFATLITLVIVPSVYLIIDDIRKIFIPGR
;
A
#
# COMPACT_ATOMS: atom_id res chain seq x y z
N ASP A 1 -8.37 -4.97 1.94
CA ASP A 1 -9.43 -4.19 1.26
C ASP A 1 -10.71 -4.01 2.05
N SER A 2 -11.21 -5.02 2.74
CA SER A 2 -12.48 -4.94 3.50
C SER A 2 -12.50 -3.85 4.58
N LEU A 3 -11.36 -3.53 5.20
CA LEU A 3 -11.27 -2.55 6.28
C LEU A 3 -11.67 -1.14 5.84
N VAL A 4 -11.30 -0.70 4.64
CA VAL A 4 -11.70 0.62 4.11
C VAL A 4 -13.21 0.69 3.90
N LEU A 5 -13.79 -0.36 3.30
CA LEU A 5 -15.22 -0.41 3.04
C LEU A 5 -16.02 -0.45 4.35
N ILE A 6 -15.52 -1.20 5.33
CA ILE A 6 -16.11 -1.29 6.67
C ILE A 6 -15.96 0.05 7.42
N HIS A 7 -14.79 0.72 7.37
CA HIS A 7 -14.63 2.06 7.95
C HIS A 7 -15.56 3.08 7.30
N PHE A 8 -15.72 3.02 5.97
CA PHE A 8 -16.64 3.89 5.23
C PHE A 8 -18.10 3.62 5.57
N ALA A 9 -18.47 2.35 5.72
CA ALA A 9 -19.82 1.93 6.10
C ALA A 9 -20.14 2.32 7.55
N ASN A 10 -19.23 2.08 8.50
CA ASN A 10 -19.40 2.44 9.91
C ASN A 10 -19.47 3.95 10.12
N ARG A 11 -18.72 4.75 9.34
CA ARG A 11 -18.79 6.22 9.40
C ARG A 11 -20.14 6.81 9.00
N ARG A 12 -20.95 6.10 8.20
CA ARG A 12 -22.30 6.56 7.85
C ARG A 12 -23.27 6.57 9.03
N CYS A 13 -23.02 5.80 10.09
CA CYS A 13 -23.96 5.65 11.20
C CYS A 13 -23.64 6.51 12.43
N GLY A 14 -22.45 7.12 12.52
CA GLY A 14 -21.94 7.62 13.80
C GLY A 14 -21.83 9.13 13.92
N THR A 15 -20.93 9.75 13.17
CA THR A 15 -20.40 11.07 13.56
C THR A 15 -19.80 11.79 12.36
N GLY A 16 -19.97 13.12 12.30
CA GLY A 16 -19.39 14.02 11.29
C GLY A 16 -17.87 14.18 11.38
N CYS A 17 -17.12 13.09 11.51
CA CYS A 17 -15.66 13.12 11.43
C CYS A 17 -15.22 13.31 9.97
N GLU A 18 -14.32 14.27 9.74
CA GLU A 18 -13.79 14.63 8.42
C GLU A 18 -13.26 13.39 7.67
N ALA A 19 -13.53 13.31 6.38
CA ALA A 19 -13.05 12.25 5.48
C ALA A 19 -11.54 11.99 5.63
N MET A 20 -10.78 13.03 5.96
CA MET A 20 -9.34 13.02 6.23
C MET A 20 -8.93 12.00 7.31
N ASP A 21 -9.68 11.90 8.41
CA ASP A 21 -9.33 10.97 9.50
C ASP A 21 -9.50 9.50 9.09
N ALA A 22 -10.48 9.17 8.22
CA ALA A 22 -10.61 7.79 7.72
C ALA A 22 -9.52 7.45 6.74
N ILE A 23 -9.07 8.43 5.95
CA ILE A 23 -7.97 8.27 5.01
C ILE A 23 -6.69 7.97 5.78
N HIS A 24 -6.42 8.72 6.84
CA HIS A 24 -5.26 8.52 7.68
C HIS A 24 -5.27 7.12 8.32
N ASP A 25 -6.40 6.71 8.89
CA ASP A 25 -6.52 5.39 9.52
C ASP A 25 -6.40 4.24 8.50
N ALA A 26 -7.01 4.40 7.33
CA ALA A 26 -6.90 3.46 6.22
C ALA A 26 -5.46 3.35 5.68
N ALA A 27 -4.75 4.48 5.58
CA ALA A 27 -3.36 4.52 5.16
C ALA A 27 -2.46 3.78 6.15
N ILE A 28 -2.62 4.00 7.45
CA ILE A 28 -1.85 3.30 8.51
C ILE A 28 -2.11 1.79 8.47
N HIS A 29 -3.36 1.37 8.29
CA HIS A 29 -3.71 -0.04 8.23
C HIS A 29 -3.17 -0.76 7.00
N ARG A 30 -2.94 -0.04 5.89
CA ARG A 30 -2.26 -0.59 4.70
C ARG A 30 -0.74 -0.52 4.79
N PHE A 31 -0.21 0.50 5.45
CA PHE A 31 1.23 0.71 5.61
C PHE A 31 1.92 -0.49 6.27
N ARG A 32 1.36 -1.00 7.38
CA ARG A 32 1.93 -2.15 8.12
C ARG A 32 2.08 -3.41 7.25
N PRO A 33 1.02 -3.94 6.61
CA PRO A 33 1.14 -5.12 5.76
C PRO A 33 2.00 -4.87 4.51
N ILE A 34 1.95 -3.68 3.89
CA ILE A 34 2.80 -3.35 2.74
C ILE A 34 4.28 -3.41 3.12
N LEU A 35 4.68 -2.80 4.24
CA LEU A 35 6.04 -2.89 4.75
C LEU A 35 6.45 -4.33 5.07
N LEU A 36 5.56 -5.10 5.69
CA LEU A 36 5.83 -6.48 6.06
C LEU A 36 6.05 -7.36 4.83
N THR A 37 5.25 -7.18 3.77
CA THR A 37 5.45 -7.87 2.49
C THR A 37 6.79 -7.49 1.87
N THR A 38 7.13 -6.21 1.79
CA THR A 38 8.41 -5.76 1.26
C THR A 38 9.58 -6.34 2.05
N LEU A 39 9.50 -6.35 3.38
CA LEU A 39 10.53 -6.91 4.25
C LEU A 39 10.65 -8.42 4.07
N THR A 40 9.54 -9.16 3.98
CA THR A 40 9.56 -10.60 3.76
C THR A 40 10.11 -10.96 2.38
N THR A 41 9.75 -10.23 1.32
CA THR A 41 10.27 -10.50 -0.03
C THR A 41 11.75 -10.14 -0.14
N PHE A 42 12.14 -8.96 0.35
CA PHE A 42 13.55 -8.56 0.35
C PHE A 42 14.38 -9.48 1.24
N GLY A 43 13.88 -9.84 2.43
CA GLY A 43 14.51 -10.79 3.33
C GLY A 43 14.64 -12.20 2.76
N GLY A 44 13.68 -12.65 1.95
CA GLY A 44 13.75 -13.94 1.24
C GLY A 44 14.71 -13.94 0.04
N LEU A 45 14.88 -12.78 -0.61
CA LEU A 45 15.83 -12.60 -1.72
C LEU A 45 17.27 -12.31 -1.22
N ALA A 46 17.42 -11.73 -0.04
CA ALA A 46 18.71 -11.43 0.57
C ALA A 46 19.68 -12.63 0.61
N PRO A 47 19.32 -13.83 1.12
CA PRO A 47 20.23 -14.97 1.11
C PRO A 47 20.61 -15.41 -0.31
N MET A 48 19.68 -15.35 -1.27
CA MET A 48 19.98 -15.67 -2.69
C MET A 48 20.99 -14.71 -3.32
N ILE A 49 21.02 -13.45 -2.89
CA ILE A 49 22.00 -12.47 -3.36
C ILE A 49 23.40 -12.76 -2.78
N PHE A 50 23.47 -13.29 -1.54
CA PHE A 50 24.73 -13.69 -0.90
C PHE A 50 25.23 -15.09 -1.30
N GLU A 51 24.38 -15.91 -1.93
CA GLU A 51 24.72 -17.26 -2.36
C GLU A 51 25.65 -17.26 -3.59
N THR A 52 26.91 -17.69 -3.41
CA THR A 52 27.95 -17.66 -4.47
C THR A 52 27.99 -18.91 -5.35
N SER A 53 26.90 -19.68 -5.45
CA SER A 53 26.86 -20.89 -6.28
C SER A 53 26.74 -20.55 -7.78
N ARG A 54 27.43 -21.29 -8.66
CA ARG A 54 27.48 -21.03 -10.13
C ARG A 54 26.10 -21.06 -10.80
N GLN A 55 25.15 -21.77 -10.19
CA GLN A 55 23.75 -21.88 -10.63
C GLN A 55 22.89 -20.69 -10.17
N ALA A 56 23.27 -20.04 -9.05
CA ALA A 56 22.59 -18.86 -8.50
C ALA A 56 22.96 -17.56 -9.23
N ARG A 57 24.07 -17.52 -9.97
CA ARG A 57 24.53 -16.31 -10.71
C ARG A 57 23.52 -15.77 -11.73
N PHE A 58 22.64 -16.61 -12.27
CA PHE A 58 21.54 -16.18 -13.14
C PHE A 58 20.36 -15.57 -12.35
N LEU A 59 20.17 -15.98 -11.10
CA LEU A 59 19.11 -15.50 -10.22
C LEU A 59 19.47 -14.17 -9.54
N ILE A 60 20.76 -13.90 -9.32
CA ILE A 60 21.25 -12.63 -8.74
C ILE A 60 20.72 -11.38 -9.49
N PRO A 61 20.89 -11.24 -10.83
CA PRO A 61 20.38 -10.06 -11.54
C PRO A 61 18.86 -9.97 -11.54
N MET A 62 18.16 -11.11 -11.51
CA MET A 62 16.70 -11.15 -11.38
C MET A 62 16.25 -10.66 -9.99
N ALA A 63 16.90 -11.14 -8.93
CA ALA A 63 16.61 -10.76 -7.54
C ALA A 63 16.87 -9.28 -7.27
N ILE A 64 17.95 -8.72 -7.82
CA ILE A 64 18.25 -7.28 -7.70
C ILE A 64 17.19 -6.44 -8.40
N SER A 65 16.78 -6.82 -9.61
CA SER A 65 15.72 -6.12 -10.36
C SER A 65 14.38 -6.15 -9.60
N LEU A 66 13.97 -7.31 -9.09
CA LEU A 66 12.75 -7.49 -8.31
C LEU A 66 12.80 -6.75 -6.97
N GLY A 67 13.94 -6.78 -6.27
CA GLY A 67 14.14 -6.09 -5.01
C GLY A 67 13.98 -4.58 -5.16
N TYR A 68 14.66 -3.97 -6.14
CA TYR A 68 14.48 -2.55 -6.46
C TYR A 68 13.05 -2.23 -6.92
N GLY A 69 12.47 -3.09 -7.76
CA GLY A 69 11.10 -2.92 -8.25
C GLY A 69 10.07 -2.90 -7.13
N ILE A 70 10.19 -3.79 -6.14
CA ILE A 70 9.28 -3.83 -4.98
C ILE A 70 9.46 -2.59 -4.12
N VAL A 71 10.69 -2.21 -3.75
CA VAL A 71 10.91 -1.02 -2.93
C VAL A 71 10.33 0.22 -3.62
N PHE A 72 10.55 0.37 -4.91
CA PHE A 72 9.99 1.48 -5.70
C PHE A 72 8.46 1.42 -5.79
N ALA A 73 7.88 0.26 -6.06
CA ALA A 73 6.44 0.05 -6.07
C ALA A 73 5.81 0.34 -4.69
N THR A 74 6.49 0.00 -3.60
CA THR A 74 6.08 0.27 -2.22
C THR A 74 5.94 1.77 -2.00
N LEU A 75 6.96 2.55 -2.40
CA LEU A 75 6.97 4.01 -2.30
C LEU A 75 5.84 4.64 -3.11
N ILE A 76 5.68 4.21 -4.36
CA ILE A 76 4.59 4.68 -5.22
C ILE A 76 3.23 4.37 -4.59
N THR A 77 3.04 3.15 -4.12
CA THR A 77 1.76 2.70 -3.54
C THR A 77 1.42 3.51 -2.29
N LEU A 78 2.42 3.86 -1.47
CA LEU A 78 2.22 4.71 -0.29
C LEU A 78 1.64 6.08 -0.62
N VAL A 79 2.01 6.64 -1.78
CA VAL A 79 1.55 7.95 -2.25
C VAL A 79 0.24 7.84 -3.05
N ILE A 80 0.13 6.82 -3.90
CA ILE A 80 -1.06 6.60 -4.74
C ILE A 80 -2.28 6.24 -3.89
N VAL A 81 -2.15 5.37 -2.88
CA VAL A 81 -3.29 4.94 -2.06
C VAL A 81 -4.04 6.11 -1.40
N PRO A 82 -3.39 7.06 -0.68
CA PRO A 82 -4.09 8.21 -0.13
C PRO A 82 -4.61 9.15 -1.22
N SER A 83 -3.87 9.32 -2.31
CA SER A 83 -4.25 10.22 -3.42
C SER A 83 -5.53 9.75 -4.12
N VAL A 84 -5.62 8.45 -4.45
CA VAL A 84 -6.81 7.86 -5.07
C VAL A 84 -8.01 7.95 -4.13
N TYR A 85 -7.81 7.80 -2.83
CA TYR A 85 -8.91 7.93 -1.88
C TYR A 85 -9.42 9.37 -1.79
N LEU A 86 -8.54 10.37 -1.74
CA LEU A 86 -8.92 11.78 -1.77
C LEU A 86 -9.72 12.11 -3.05
N ILE A 87 -9.27 11.60 -4.20
CA ILE A 87 -9.98 11.77 -5.48
C ILE A 87 -11.39 11.16 -5.42
N ILE A 88 -11.54 9.96 -4.84
CA ILE A 88 -12.86 9.34 -4.67
C ILE A 88 -13.76 10.17 -3.74
N ASP A 89 -13.21 10.73 -2.67
CA ASP A 89 -13.95 11.62 -1.75
C ASP A 89 -14.42 12.90 -2.46
N ASP A 90 -13.55 13.54 -3.24
CA ASP A 90 -13.88 14.74 -4.03
C ASP A 90 -14.93 14.45 -5.11
N ILE A 91 -14.78 13.37 -5.88
CA ILE A 91 -15.78 12.95 -6.88
C ILE A 91 -17.14 12.71 -6.22
N ARG A 92 -17.15 12.09 -5.03
CA ARG A 92 -18.39 11.83 -4.30
C ARG A 92 -19.06 13.10 -3.78
N LYS A 93 -18.28 14.07 -3.27
CA LYS A 93 -18.78 15.39 -2.88
C LYS A 93 -19.41 16.14 -4.05
N ILE A 94 -18.81 16.02 -5.24
CA ILE A 94 -19.34 16.62 -6.48
C ILE A 94 -20.61 15.92 -6.97
N PHE A 95 -20.67 14.58 -6.93
CA PHE A 95 -21.79 13.79 -7.47
C PHE A 95 -22.99 13.69 -6.51
N ILE A 96 -22.81 13.95 -5.21
CA ILE A 96 -23.89 14.08 -4.23
C ILE A 96 -23.93 15.53 -3.73
N PRO A 97 -24.39 16.50 -4.56
CA PRO A 97 -24.52 17.89 -4.16
C PRO A 97 -25.82 18.00 -3.34
N GLY A 98 -25.76 17.61 -2.07
CA GLY A 98 -26.95 17.49 -1.24
C GLY A 98 -26.64 17.27 0.23
N ARG A 99 -25.70 18.05 0.76
CA ARG A 99 -25.62 18.36 2.18
C ARG A 99 -25.10 19.77 2.37
#